data_AF-A0A6I0E5T2-F1
#
_entry.id   AF-A0A6I0E5T2-F1
#
_cell.length_a   1.000
_cell.length_b   1.000
_cell.length_c   1.000
_cell.angle_alpha   90.00
_cell.angle_beta   90.00
_cell.angle_gamma   90.00
#
_symmetry.space_group_name_H-M   'P 1'
#
loop_
_entity.id
_entity.type
_entity.pdbx_description
1 polymer ?
#
loop_
_entity_poly.entity_id
_entity_poly.type
_entity_poly.pdbx_seq_one_letter_code
_entity_poly.pdbx_strand_id
1 'polypeptide(L)'
;MKNQESKVSSQRLRSSYLSSIISISLVLFMLGMLGLLIISAKKLSDYVKENIGFSVFLNDGVSDAEANYLRKVLDASNYVKYTQYVSKEDAANLMEQELGEDFIDYIGYNP
;
A
#
# COMPACT_ATOMS: atom_id res chain seq x y z
N MET A 1 -43.17 36.01 40.24
CA MET A 1 -41.69 35.98 40.17
C MET A 1 -41.12 34.56 40.16
N LYS A 2 -41.64 33.61 40.96
CA LYS A 2 -41.16 32.19 41.04
C LYS A 2 -41.11 31.39 39.71
N ASN A 3 -41.96 31.71 38.73
CA ASN A 3 -42.01 31.00 37.44
C ASN A 3 -40.97 31.46 36.40
N GLN A 4 -40.34 32.62 36.59
CA GLN A 4 -39.29 33.10 35.67
C GLN A 4 -37.93 32.49 36.01
N GLU A 5 -37.61 32.32 37.30
CA GLU A 5 -36.36 31.68 37.76
C GLU A 5 -36.27 30.21 37.35
N SER A 6 -37.37 29.45 37.41
CA SER A 6 -37.41 28.04 36.99
C SER A 6 -37.24 27.87 35.48
N LYS A 7 -37.79 28.79 34.67
CA LYS A 7 -37.59 28.81 33.22
C LYS A 7 -36.12 29.04 32.86
N VAL A 8 -35.48 30.04 33.49
CA VAL A 8 -34.07 30.38 33.27
C VAL A 8 -33.15 29.24 33.70
N SER A 9 -33.42 28.56 34.83
CA SER A 9 -32.62 27.40 35.25
C SER A 9 -32.75 26.22 34.28
N SER A 10 -33.97 25.96 33.76
CA SER A 10 -34.20 24.90 32.77
C SER A 10 -33.50 25.14 31.43
N GLN A 11 -33.41 26.41 30.99
CA GLN A 11 -32.70 26.81 29.79
C GLN A 11 -31.18 26.70 29.94
N ARG A 12 -30.63 27.06 31.11
CA ARG A 12 -29.21 26.84 31.43
C ARG A 12 -28.85 25.36 31.45
N LEU A 13 -29.70 24.51 32.03
CA LEU A 13 -29.49 23.06 32.06
C LEU A 13 -29.49 22.47 30.64
N ARG A 14 -30.46 22.83 29.79
CA ARG A 14 -30.51 22.40 28.38
C ARG A 14 -29.29 22.84 27.57
N SER A 15 -28.82 24.08 27.78
CA SER A 15 -27.61 24.60 27.13
C SER A 15 -26.35 23.84 27.57
N SER A 16 -26.24 23.49 28.86
CA SER A 16 -25.14 22.65 29.36
C SER A 16 -25.17 21.25 28.76
N TYR A 17 -26.33 20.59 28.69
CA TYR A 17 -26.44 19.29 28.04
C TYR A 17 -26.07 19.33 26.55
N LEU A 18 -26.51 20.37 25.82
CA LEU A 18 -26.15 20.55 24.42
C LEU A 18 -24.63 20.72 24.25
N SER A 19 -24.00 21.55 25.10
CA SER A 19 -22.54 21.76 25.08
C SER A 19 -21.77 20.47 25.39
N SER A 20 -22.24 19.67 26.35
CA SER A 20 -21.63 18.37 26.65
C SER A 20 -21.78 17.39 25.49
N ILE A 21 -22.94 17.33 24.84
CA ILE A 21 -23.15 16.47 23.67
C ILE A 21 -22.21 16.86 22.53
N ILE A 22 -22.10 18.15 22.24
CA ILE A 22 -21.19 18.67 21.20
C ILE A 22 -19.74 18.30 21.54
N SER A 23 -19.34 18.46 22.79
CA SER A 23 -17.98 18.14 23.25
C SER A 23 -17.66 16.65 23.08
N ILE A 24 -18.55 15.77 23.54
CA ILE A 24 -18.37 14.32 23.42
C ILE A 24 -18.39 13.89 21.94
N SER A 25 -19.28 14.47 21.14
CA SER A 25 -19.37 14.19 19.70
C SER A 25 -18.07 14.58 18.99
N LEU A 26 -17.47 15.72 19.35
CA LEU A 26 -16.21 16.16 18.77
C LEU A 26 -15.06 15.20 19.12
N VAL A 27 -15.00 14.75 20.38
CA VAL A 27 -13.99 13.76 20.81
C VAL A 27 -14.16 12.44 20.06
N LEU A 28 -15.39 11.92 19.97
CA LEU A 28 -15.67 10.68 19.22
C LEU A 28 -15.37 10.83 17.73
N PHE A 29 -15.68 11.99 17.14
CA PHE A 29 -15.36 12.30 15.76
C PHE A 29 -13.84 12.29 15.53
N MET A 30 -13.06 12.92 16.40
CA MET A 30 -11.59 12.90 16.32
C MET A 30 -11.03 11.48 16.44
N LEU A 31 -11.56 10.66 17.35
CA LEU A 31 -11.16 9.26 17.49
C LEU A 31 -11.50 8.44 16.23
N GLY A 32 -12.68 8.65 15.67
CA GLY A 32 -13.09 8.02 14.41
C GLY A 32 -12.17 8.42 13.24
N MET A 33 -11.87 9.72 13.12
CA MET A 33 -10.93 10.24 12.12
C MET A 33 -9.53 9.63 12.30
N LEU A 34 -9.03 9.53 13.53
CA LEU A 34 -7.75 8.89 13.81
C LEU A 34 -7.74 7.41 13.38
N GLY A 35 -8.81 6.67 13.66
CA GLY A 35 -8.97 5.29 13.21
C GLY A 35 -8.90 5.15 11.68
N LEU A 36 -9.60 6.04 10.96
CA LEU A 36 -9.55 6.09 9.49
C LEU A 36 -8.16 6.41 8.96
N LEU A 37 -7.44 7.34 9.61
CA LEU A 37 -6.06 7.68 9.23
C LEU A 37 -5.12 6.49 9.38
N ILE A 38 -5.20 5.73 10.48
CA ILE A 38 -4.37 4.54 10.70
C ILE A 38 -4.62 3.49 9.62
N ILE A 39 -5.89 3.20 9.31
CA ILE A 39 -6.26 2.23 8.27
C ILE A 39 -5.75 2.69 6.90
N SER A 40 -5.90 3.98 6.59
CA SER A 40 -5.46 4.56 5.31
C SER A 40 -3.94 4.54 5.17
N ALA A 41 -3.22 4.88 6.24
CA ALA A 41 -1.76 4.84 6.28
C ALA A 41 -1.21 3.42 6.07
N LYS A 42 -1.84 2.41 6.70
CA LYS A 42 -1.47 1.01 6.47
C LYS A 42 -1.68 0.61 5.01
N LYS A 43 -2.86 0.91 4.44
CA LYS A 43 -3.15 0.62 3.02
C LYS A 43 -2.14 1.29 2.09
N LEU A 44 -1.77 2.53 2.34
CA LEU A 44 -0.77 3.24 1.55
C LEU A 44 0.62 2.60 1.69
N SER A 45 1.03 2.25 2.91
CA SER A 45 2.29 1.52 3.15
C SER A 45 2.33 0.20 2.38
N ASP A 46 1.26 -0.59 2.47
CA ASP A 46 1.18 -1.89 1.82
C ASP A 46 1.20 -1.71 0.30
N TYR A 47 0.44 -0.75 -0.25
CA TYR A 47 0.49 -0.39 -1.66
C TYR A 47 1.91 -0.04 -2.12
N VAL A 48 2.61 0.87 -1.42
CA VAL A 48 3.98 1.25 -1.82
C VAL A 48 4.91 0.03 -1.81
N LYS A 49 4.86 -0.81 -0.77
CA LYS A 49 5.70 -2.01 -0.67
C LYS A 49 5.42 -3.01 -1.79
N GLU A 50 4.16 -3.19 -2.15
CA GLU A 50 3.75 -4.13 -3.19
C GLU A 50 4.05 -3.67 -4.62
N ASN A 51 4.32 -2.37 -4.83
CA ASN A 51 4.72 -1.82 -6.14
C ASN A 51 6.24 -1.78 -6.33
N ILE A 52 7.04 -2.22 -5.35
CA ILE A 52 8.50 -2.33 -5.51
C ILE A 52 8.81 -3.69 -6.12
N GLY A 53 9.26 -3.68 -7.38
CA GLY A 53 9.77 -4.86 -8.08
C GLY A 53 11.29 -4.96 -7.98
N PHE A 54 11.80 -6.19 -7.96
CA PHE A 54 13.23 -6.49 -8.06
C PHE A 54 13.48 -7.45 -9.22
N SER A 55 14.51 -7.18 -10.02
CA SER A 55 14.97 -8.10 -11.07
C SER A 55 16.15 -8.93 -10.56
N VAL A 56 16.05 -10.25 -10.65
CA VAL A 56 17.11 -11.19 -10.25
C VAL A 56 17.68 -11.81 -11.52
N PHE A 57 18.93 -11.47 -11.84
CA PHE A 57 19.64 -12.05 -12.97
C PHE A 57 20.25 -13.40 -12.58
N LEU A 58 20.04 -14.40 -13.41
CA LEU A 58 20.58 -15.74 -13.23
C LEU A 58 21.86 -15.91 -14.05
N ASN A 59 22.81 -16.70 -13.55
CA ASN A 59 24.05 -16.98 -14.28
C ASN A 59 23.80 -17.84 -15.52
N ASP A 60 24.70 -17.72 -16.48
CA ASP A 60 24.74 -18.57 -17.68
C ASP A 60 24.92 -20.05 -17.30
N GLY A 61 24.01 -20.89 -17.79
CA GLY A 61 24.03 -22.34 -17.55
C GLY A 61 23.05 -22.84 -16.49
N VAL A 62 22.29 -21.96 -15.84
CA VAL A 62 21.16 -22.38 -14.99
C VAL A 62 20.06 -22.99 -15.86
N SER A 63 19.62 -24.20 -15.50
CA SER A 63 18.52 -24.86 -16.20
C SER A 63 17.17 -24.23 -15.84
N ASP A 64 16.19 -24.34 -16.75
CA ASP A 64 14.82 -23.90 -16.46
C ASP A 64 14.23 -24.59 -15.22
N ALA A 65 14.66 -25.82 -14.93
CA ALA A 65 14.22 -26.57 -13.75
C ALA A 65 14.72 -25.90 -12.45
N GLU A 66 15.97 -25.47 -12.42
CA GLU A 66 16.57 -24.76 -11.28
C GLU A 66 16.01 -23.35 -11.12
N ALA A 67 15.80 -22.62 -12.23
CA ALA A 67 15.15 -21.32 -12.22
C ALA A 67 13.72 -21.41 -11.66
N ASN A 68 12.96 -22.42 -12.09
CA ASN A 68 11.62 -22.68 -11.55
C ASN A 68 11.64 -23.12 -10.08
N TYR A 69 12.68 -23.83 -9.63
CA TYR A 69 12.85 -24.18 -8.22
C TYR A 69 13.08 -22.92 -7.38
N LEU A 70 13.99 -22.04 -7.79
CA LEU A 70 14.23 -20.76 -7.12
C LEU A 70 12.93 -19.93 -7.07
N ARG A 71 12.18 -19.88 -8.17
CA ARG A 71 10.88 -19.21 -8.24
C ARG A 71 9.92 -19.72 -7.16
N LYS A 72 9.78 -21.04 -7.02
CA LYS A 72 8.92 -21.65 -5.99
C LYS A 72 9.37 -21.33 -4.56
N VAL A 73 10.69 -21.27 -4.31
CA VAL A 73 11.23 -20.88 -3.00
C VAL A 73 10.89 -19.42 -2.68
N LEU A 74 11.00 -18.53 -3.67
CA LEU A 74 10.63 -17.12 -3.53
C LEU A 74 9.13 -16.95 -3.33
N ASP A 75 8.30 -17.64 -4.12
CA ASP A 75 6.83 -17.63 -3.98
C ASP A 75 6.35 -18.13 -2.61
N ALA A 76 7.11 -19.04 -1.97
CA ALA A 76 6.81 -19.55 -0.64
C ALA A 76 7.21 -18.60 0.51
N SER A 77 7.90 -17.50 0.21
CA SER A 77 8.39 -16.57 1.21
C SER A 77 7.34 -15.50 1.56
N ASN A 78 7.24 -15.15 2.85
CA ASN A 78 6.22 -14.21 3.35
C ASN A 78 6.41 -12.74 2.89
N TYR A 79 7.55 -12.42 2.27
CA TYR A 79 7.92 -11.08 1.83
C TYR A 79 7.84 -10.90 0.31
N VAL A 80 7.48 -11.96 -0.43
CA VAL A 80 7.31 -11.92 -1.88
C VAL A 80 5.82 -12.02 -2.19
N LYS A 81 5.29 -11.06 -2.94
CA LYS A 81 3.88 -11.06 -3.38
C LYS A 81 3.66 -11.91 -4.63
N TYR A 82 4.59 -11.84 -5.56
CA TYR A 82 4.53 -12.53 -6.85
C TYR A 82 5.93 -12.61 -7.45
N THR A 83 6.18 -13.65 -8.25
CA THR A 83 7.38 -13.78 -9.07
C THR A 83 7.04 -14.12 -10.51
N GLN A 84 7.83 -13.60 -11.44
CA GLN A 84 7.74 -13.91 -12.87
C GLN A 84 9.08 -14.44 -13.34
N TYR A 85 9.05 -15.57 -14.05
CA TYR A 85 10.23 -16.04 -14.78
C TYR A 85 10.22 -15.38 -16.16
N VAL A 86 11.36 -14.83 -16.55
CA VAL A 86 11.59 -14.24 -17.87
C VAL A 86 12.72 -15.04 -18.49
N SER A 87 12.48 -15.67 -19.63
CA SER A 87 13.51 -16.43 -20.35
C SER A 87 14.53 -15.46 -20.98
N LYS A 88 15.68 -15.97 -21.43
CA LYS A 88 16.68 -15.14 -22.14
C LYS A 88 16.13 -14.50 -23.42
N GLU A 89 15.23 -15.19 -24.11
CA GLU A 89 14.57 -14.68 -25.31
C GLU A 89 13.56 -13.58 -24.96
N ASP A 90 12.73 -13.81 -23.93
CA ASP A 90 11.78 -12.81 -23.44
C ASP A 90 12.49 -11.57 -22.88
N ALA A 91 13.63 -11.76 -22.21
CA ALA A 91 14.43 -10.67 -21.66
C ALA A 91 15.02 -9.79 -22.76
N ALA A 92 15.51 -10.39 -23.85
CA ALA A 92 15.97 -9.65 -25.02
C ALA A 92 14.83 -8.83 -25.64
N ASN A 93 13.66 -9.43 -25.85
CA ASN A 93 12.48 -8.74 -26.39
C ASN A 93 12.00 -7.59 -25.48
N LEU A 94 11.98 -7.80 -24.15
CA LEU A 94 11.59 -6.77 -23.18
C LEU A 94 12.58 -5.60 -23.20
N MET A 95 13.87 -5.91 -23.29
CA MET A 95 14.95 -4.93 -23.30
C MET A 95 14.95 -4.11 -24.60
N GLU A 96 14.68 -4.75 -25.75
CA GLU A 96 14.45 -4.06 -27.03
C GLU A 96 13.25 -3.11 -26.97
N GLN A 97 12.14 -3.52 -26.34
CA GLN A 97 10.94 -2.67 -26.19
C GLN A 97 11.16 -1.49 -25.24
N GLU A 98 11.93 -1.68 -24.15
CA GLU A 98 12.20 -0.63 -23.16
C GLU A 98 13.28 0.37 -23.61
N LEU A 99 14.25 -0.06 -24.41
CA LEU A 99 15.41 0.77 -24.82
C LEU A 99 15.30 1.31 -26.26
N GLY A 100 14.44 0.73 -27.10
CA GLY A 100 14.32 1.05 -28.54
C GLY A 100 15.30 0.25 -29.40
N GLU A 101 15.01 0.16 -30.72
CA GLU A 101 15.63 -0.72 -31.74
C GLU A 101 17.18 -0.71 -31.82
N ASP A 102 17.88 0.20 -31.15
CA ASP A 102 19.34 0.40 -31.23
C ASP A 102 20.17 -0.39 -30.19
N PHE A 103 19.56 -1.20 -29.31
CA PHE A 103 20.31 -1.86 -28.22
C PHE A 103 21.09 -3.12 -28.67
N ILE A 104 20.56 -3.88 -29.64
CA ILE A 104 21.22 -5.09 -30.19
C ILE A 104 22.52 -4.73 -30.91
N ASP A 105 22.54 -3.59 -31.61
CA ASP A 105 23.71 -3.08 -32.32
C ASP A 105 24.84 -2.62 -31.38
N TYR A 106 24.56 -2.41 -30.08
CA TYR A 106 25.53 -1.89 -29.11
C TYR A 106 26.24 -2.95 -28.25
N ILE A 107 25.65 -4.13 -28.05
CA ILE A 107 26.19 -5.14 -27.10
C ILE A 107 26.62 -6.44 -27.79
N GLY A 108 26.11 -6.77 -28.98
CA GLY A 108 26.59 -7.89 -29.81
C GLY A 108 26.43 -9.30 -29.21
N TYR A 109 25.85 -9.44 -28.02
CA TYR A 109 25.56 -10.71 -27.35
C TYR A 109 24.34 -10.56 -26.43
N ASN A 110 23.48 -11.59 -26.36
CA ASN A 110 22.36 -11.67 -25.42
C ASN A 110 22.85 -12.30 -24.10
N PRO A 111 23.04 -11.51 -23.01
CA PRO A 111 23.40 -12.04 -21.69
C PRO A 111 22.25 -12.85 -21.08
#